data_AF-A0AA37W1Z4-F1
#
_entry.id   AF-A0AA37W1Z4-F1
#
_cell.length_a   1.000
_cell.length_b   1.000
_cell.length_c   1.000
_cell.angle_alpha   90.00
_cell.angle_beta   90.00
_cell.angle_gamma   90.00
#
_symmetry.space_group_name_H-M   'P 1'
#
loop_
_entity.id
_entity.type
_entity.pdbx_description
1 polymer ?
#
loop_
_entity_poly.entity_id
_entity_poly.type
_entity_poly.pdbx_seq_one_letter_code
_entity_poly.pdbx_strand_id
1 'polypeptide(L)'
;MEVLFKALIIAAVLTYITYLMRQKFSLKQQVAQAMREGGTQHYPSWLSDIDKRKRFGDELIAATNLRDIPRFFTETLLATEASLDKLLATAGIVERTGASFEEQHKVVLDQVILFWESLRDEDKGRFR
;
A
#
# COMPACT_ATOMS: atom_id res chain seq x y z
N MET A 1 7.91 -21.46 -37.92
CA MET A 1 7.43 -20.08 -37.72
C MET A 1 6.57 -19.93 -36.47
N GLU A 2 5.59 -20.81 -36.25
CA GLU A 2 4.67 -20.71 -35.09
C GLU A 2 5.35 -20.84 -33.71
N VAL A 3 6.34 -21.72 -33.57
CA VAL A 3 7.08 -21.93 -32.31
C VAL A 3 7.91 -20.69 -31.90
N LEU A 4 8.53 -20.03 -32.88
CA LEU A 4 9.32 -18.81 -32.65
C LEU A 4 8.43 -17.64 -32.21
N PHE A 5 7.23 -17.53 -32.77
CA PHE A 5 6.27 -16.50 -32.41
C PHE A 5 5.76 -16.66 -30.96
N LYS A 6 5.45 -17.89 -30.55
CA LYS A 6 5.04 -18.20 -29.15
C LYS A 6 6.17 -17.88 -28.16
N ALA A 7 7.41 -18.24 -28.48
CA ALA A 7 8.56 -17.92 -27.63
C ALA A 7 8.76 -16.40 -27.45
N LEU A 8 8.53 -15.62 -28.50
CA LEU A 8 8.64 -14.16 -28.48
C LEU A 8 7.58 -13.49 -27.59
N ILE A 9 6.34 -13.99 -27.62
CA ILE A 9 5.26 -13.52 -26.75
C ILE A 9 5.58 -13.82 -25.27
N ILE A 10 6.03 -15.04 -24.98
CA ILE A 10 6.40 -15.43 -23.60
C ILE A 10 7.52 -14.54 -23.08
N ALA A 11 8.56 -14.29 -23.89
CA ALA A 11 9.64 -13.39 -23.52
C ALA A 11 9.15 -11.98 -23.22
N ALA A 12 8.28 -11.40 -24.07
CA ALA A 12 7.72 -10.06 -23.86
C ALA A 12 6.88 -9.97 -22.58
N VAL A 13 6.05 -10.98 -22.29
CA VAL A 13 5.26 -11.06 -21.05
C VAL A 13 6.18 -11.13 -19.82
N LEU A 14 7.21 -11.97 -19.85
CA LEU A 14 8.17 -12.08 -18.75
C LEU A 14 8.93 -10.77 -18.53
N THR A 15 9.39 -10.12 -19.59
CA THR A 15 10.05 -8.80 -19.50
C THR A 15 9.11 -7.77 -18.88
N TYR A 16 7.84 -7.72 -19.31
CA TYR A 16 6.84 -6.81 -18.75
C TYR A 16 6.56 -7.09 -17.27
N ILE A 17 6.41 -8.36 -16.87
CA ILE A 17 6.24 -8.74 -15.46
C ILE A 17 7.45 -8.32 -14.64
N THR A 18 8.67 -8.56 -15.11
CA THR A 18 9.90 -8.15 -14.40
C THR A 18 10.02 -6.63 -14.27
N TYR A 19 9.59 -5.87 -15.28
CA TYR A 19 9.53 -4.41 -15.23
C TYR A 19 8.57 -3.93 -14.13
N LEU A 20 7.35 -4.49 -14.10
CA LEU A 20 6.36 -4.16 -13.05
C LEU A 20 6.85 -4.53 -11.64
N MET A 21 7.57 -5.64 -11.50
CA MET A 21 8.15 -6.03 -10.21
C MET A 21 9.26 -5.06 -9.77
N ARG A 22 10.15 -4.65 -10.68
CA ARG A 22 11.21 -3.68 -10.39
C ARG A 22 10.64 -2.34 -9.94
N GLN A 23 9.62 -1.84 -10.63
CA GLN A 23 8.97 -0.57 -10.29
C GLN A 23 8.36 -0.61 -8.88
N LYS A 24 7.68 -1.71 -8.53
CA LYS A 24 7.15 -1.93 -7.17
C LYS A 24 8.25 -2.00 -6.12
N PHE A 25 9.34 -2.70 -6.42
CA PHE A 25 10.45 -2.86 -5.49
C PHE A 25 11.19 -1.54 -5.27
N SER A 26 11.47 -0.77 -6.34
CA SER A 26 12.08 0.55 -6.24
C SER A 26 11.20 1.53 -5.47
N LEU A 27 9.88 1.47 -5.68
CA LEU A 27 8.93 2.30 -4.94
C LEU A 27 8.97 1.98 -3.44
N LYS A 28 8.91 0.69 -3.08
CA LYS A 28 9.02 0.26 -1.67
C LYS A 28 10.32 0.71 -1.01
N GLN A 29 11.44 0.66 -1.73
CA GLN A 29 12.73 1.13 -1.22
C GLN A 29 12.77 2.64 -1.01
N GLN A 30 12.27 3.43 -1.97
CA GLN A 30 12.19 4.88 -1.87
C GLN A 30 11.31 5.32 -0.69
N VAL A 31 10.18 4.65 -0.49
CA VAL A 31 9.28 4.91 0.64
C VAL A 31 9.95 4.58 1.97
N ALA A 32 10.60 3.42 2.07
CA ALA A 32 11.31 3.02 3.28
C ALA A 32 12.46 3.98 3.63
N GLN A 33 13.15 4.50 2.61
CA GLN A 33 14.20 5.50 2.80
C GLN A 33 13.62 6.85 3.26
N ALA A 34 12.59 7.37 2.59
CA ALA A 34 11.95 8.64 2.96
C ALA A 34 11.33 8.61 4.38
N MET A 35 10.83 7.45 4.81
CA MET A 35 10.34 7.27 6.19
C MET A 35 11.47 7.31 7.22
N ARG A 36 12.68 6.84 6.88
CA ARG A 36 13.86 6.90 7.77
C ARG A 36 14.45 8.30 7.86
N GLU A 37 14.33 9.09 6.81
CA GLU A 37 14.83 10.47 6.74
C GLU A 37 13.92 11.49 7.47
N GLY A 38 12.93 11.02 8.26
CA GLY A 38 12.16 11.86 9.18
C GLY A 38 10.97 12.58 8.54
N GLY A 39 10.44 12.09 7.42
CA GLY A 39 9.39 12.74 6.64
C GLY A 39 7.98 12.71 7.26
N THR A 40 7.76 13.34 8.42
CA THR A 40 6.42 13.54 9.01
C THR A 40 5.65 14.74 8.44
N GLN A 41 5.99 15.21 7.23
CA GLN A 41 5.34 16.38 6.61
C GLN A 41 4.81 16.16 5.18
N HIS A 42 4.69 14.91 4.73
CA HIS A 42 4.26 14.64 3.35
C HIS A 42 2.92 13.94 3.34
N TYR A 43 1.85 14.72 3.48
CA TYR A 43 0.49 14.23 3.28
C TYR A 43 0.14 14.16 1.79
N PRO A 44 -0.74 13.22 1.40
CA PRO A 44 -1.17 13.13 0.02
C PRO A 44 -2.02 14.34 -0.36
N SER A 45 -1.93 14.77 -1.61
CA SER A 45 -2.62 15.95 -2.14
C SER A 45 -4.15 15.86 -2.02
N TRP A 46 -4.68 14.64 -2.04
CA TRP A 46 -6.11 14.37 -1.88
C TRP A 46 -6.58 14.40 -0.43
N LEU A 47 -5.70 14.63 0.55
CA LEU A 47 -6.11 14.64 1.95
C LEU A 47 -7.17 15.70 2.25
N SER A 48 -7.24 16.83 1.53
CA SER A 48 -8.28 17.85 1.73
C SER A 48 -9.63 17.48 1.08
N ASP A 49 -9.65 16.54 0.14
CA ASP A 49 -10.83 16.06 -0.57
C ASP A 49 -11.60 15.04 0.29
N ILE A 50 -12.81 15.42 0.73
CA ILE A 50 -13.65 14.60 1.62
C ILE A 50 -14.01 13.26 0.97
N ASP A 51 -14.34 13.26 -0.32
CA ASP A 51 -14.78 12.07 -1.02
C ASP A 51 -13.63 11.09 -1.22
N LYS A 52 -12.44 11.60 -1.58
CA LYS A 52 -11.24 10.77 -1.68
C LYS A 52 -10.79 10.22 -0.33
N ARG A 53 -10.84 11.01 0.75
CA ARG A 53 -10.55 10.52 2.11
C ARG A 53 -11.50 9.39 2.51
N LYS A 54 -12.80 9.59 2.29
CA LYS A 54 -13.82 8.58 2.62
C LYS A 54 -13.58 7.30 1.81
N ARG A 55 -13.42 7.45 0.49
CA ARG A 55 -13.13 6.35 -0.44
C ARG A 55 -11.89 5.58 -0.02
N PHE A 56 -10.81 6.27 0.34
CA PHE A 56 -9.57 5.66 0.80
C PHE A 56 -9.80 4.75 2.02
N GLY A 57 -10.49 5.25 3.05
CA GLY A 57 -10.79 4.47 4.26
C GLY A 57 -11.68 3.25 3.96
N ASP A 58 -12.76 3.46 3.20
CA ASP A 58 -13.70 2.40 2.83
C ASP A 58 -13.02 1.29 2.00
N GLU A 59 -12.24 1.67 0.98
CA GLU A 59 -11.49 0.73 0.15
C GLU A 59 -10.41 -0.01 0.95
N LEU A 60 -9.79 0.66 1.94
CA LEU A 60 -8.75 0.04 2.76
C LEU A 60 -9.34 -1.03 3.68
N ILE A 61 -10.46 -0.73 4.33
CA ILE A 61 -11.20 -1.70 5.17
C ILE A 61 -11.71 -2.87 4.32
N ALA A 62 -12.25 -2.61 3.13
CA ALA A 62 -12.71 -3.68 2.25
C ALA A 62 -11.55 -4.58 1.83
N ALA A 63 -10.41 -4.00 1.47
CA ALA A 63 -9.25 -4.75 0.99
C ALA A 63 -8.55 -5.56 2.10
N THR A 64 -8.52 -5.08 3.34
CA THR A 64 -7.97 -5.84 4.48
C THR A 64 -8.90 -6.99 4.88
N ASN A 65 -10.21 -6.77 4.85
CA ASN A 65 -11.19 -7.82 5.15
C ASN A 65 -11.13 -8.99 4.16
N LEU A 66 -10.86 -8.72 2.86
CA LEU A 66 -10.61 -9.76 1.85
C LEU A 66 -9.35 -10.60 2.11
N ARG A 67 -8.51 -10.21 3.07
CA ARG A 67 -7.28 -10.90 3.48
C ARG A 67 -7.35 -11.44 4.91
N ASP A 68 -8.55 -11.68 5.41
CA ASP A 68 -8.81 -12.20 6.76
C ASP A 68 -8.23 -11.32 7.89
N ILE A 69 -8.02 -10.03 7.63
CA ILE A 69 -7.66 -9.05 8.65
C ILE A 69 -8.96 -8.50 9.23
N PRO A 70 -9.17 -8.56 10.56
CA PRO A 70 -10.40 -8.07 11.16
C PRO A 70 -10.64 -6.60 10.86
N ARG A 71 -11.88 -6.27 10.46
CA ARG A 71 -12.31 -4.89 10.21
C ARG A 71 -11.96 -3.95 11.37
N PHE A 72 -12.19 -4.39 12.60
CA PHE A 72 -11.93 -3.60 13.81
C PHE A 72 -10.45 -3.21 13.96
N PHE A 73 -9.51 -4.05 13.50
CA PHE A 73 -8.09 -3.71 13.48
C PHE A 73 -7.80 -2.54 12.54
N THR A 74 -8.32 -2.58 11.30
CA THR A 74 -8.12 -1.50 10.32
C THR A 74 -8.81 -0.21 10.77
N GLU A 75 -10.03 -0.30 11.31
CA GLU A 75 -10.72 0.86 11.89
C GLU A 75 -9.94 1.49 13.06
N THR A 76 -9.32 0.66 13.90
CA THR A 76 -8.45 1.15 15.00
C THR A 76 -7.23 1.90 14.48
N LEU A 77 -6.59 1.42 13.40
CA LEU A 77 -5.48 2.11 12.76
C LEU A 77 -5.90 3.46 12.17
N LEU A 78 -7.09 3.53 11.58
CA LEU A 78 -7.64 4.76 11.01
C LEU A 78 -8.14 5.75 12.08
N ALA A 79 -8.53 5.27 13.26
CA ALA A 79 -9.00 6.10 14.36
C ALA A 79 -7.85 6.63 15.25
N THR A 80 -6.70 5.96 15.27
CA THR A 80 -5.56 6.38 16.09
C THR A 80 -4.72 7.40 15.32
N GLU A 81 -4.60 8.62 15.85
CA GLU A 81 -3.88 9.73 15.20
C GLU A 81 -2.48 9.33 14.71
N ALA A 82 -1.67 8.71 15.57
CA ALA A 82 -0.32 8.29 15.22
C ALA A 82 -0.27 7.23 14.10
N SER A 83 -1.23 6.32 14.07
CA SER A 83 -1.31 5.29 13.03
C SER A 83 -1.80 5.89 11.72
N LEU A 84 -2.86 6.69 11.77
CA LEU A 84 -3.41 7.40 10.61
C LEU A 84 -2.37 8.31 9.97
N ASP A 85 -1.64 9.09 10.78
CA ASP A 85 -0.57 9.97 10.32
C ASP A 85 0.49 9.20 9.53
N LYS A 86 0.91 8.04 10.04
CA LYS A 86 1.88 7.16 9.37
C LYS A 86 1.37 6.59 8.05
N LEU A 87 0.09 6.19 7.98
CA LEU A 87 -0.53 5.69 6.75
C LEU A 87 -0.64 6.81 5.70
N LEU A 88 -1.03 8.01 6.11
CA LEU A 88 -1.14 9.17 5.23
C LEU A 88 0.24 9.65 4.76
N ALA A 89 1.24 9.73 5.65
CA ALA A 89 2.61 10.05 5.29
C ALA A 89 3.16 9.07 4.24
N THR A 90 2.82 7.78 4.39
CA THR A 90 3.18 6.76 3.40
C THR A 90 2.54 7.04 2.04
N ALA A 91 1.24 7.36 2.01
CA ALA A 91 0.55 7.74 0.76
C ALA A 91 1.17 8.99 0.11
N GLY A 92 1.48 10.04 0.88
CA GLY A 92 2.07 11.26 0.34
C GLY A 92 3.52 11.09 -0.14
N ILE A 93 4.32 10.26 0.52
CA ILE A 93 5.65 9.88 0.01
C ILE A 93 5.52 9.15 -1.33
N VAL A 94 4.58 8.20 -1.43
CA VAL A 94 4.33 7.44 -2.67
C VAL A 94 3.86 8.37 -3.78
N GLU A 95 2.97 9.32 -3.48
CA GLU A 95 2.50 10.32 -4.44
C GLU A 95 3.64 11.13 -5.07
N ARG A 96 4.65 11.53 -4.29
CA ARG A 96 5.79 12.32 -4.77
C ARG A 96 6.65 11.59 -5.81
N THR A 97 6.56 10.26 -5.86
CA THR A 97 7.21 9.46 -6.90
C THR A 97 6.42 9.45 -8.23
N GLY A 98 5.28 10.15 -8.29
CA GLY A 98 4.37 10.19 -9.43
C GLY A 98 3.28 9.12 -9.40
N ALA A 99 3.10 8.43 -8.26
CA ALA A 99 2.18 7.30 -8.17
C ALA A 99 0.71 7.72 -8.10
N SER A 100 -0.17 6.94 -8.73
CA SER A 100 -1.61 7.18 -8.75
C SER A 100 -2.25 6.98 -7.36
N PHE A 101 -3.49 7.44 -7.19
CA PHE A 101 -4.27 7.20 -5.98
C PHE A 101 -4.39 5.70 -5.63
N GLU A 102 -4.61 4.87 -6.64
CA GLU A 102 -4.71 3.41 -6.52
C GLU A 102 -3.38 2.78 -6.11
N GLU A 103 -2.26 3.29 -6.64
CA GLU A 103 -0.92 2.83 -6.25
C GLU A 103 -0.57 3.23 -4.82
N GLN A 104 -0.94 4.44 -4.40
CA GLN A 104 -0.83 4.89 -3.02
C GLN A 104 -1.65 3.99 -2.08
N HIS A 105 -2.91 3.71 -2.43
CA HIS A 105 -3.79 2.82 -1.66
C HIS A 105 -3.18 1.44 -1.49
N LYS A 106 -2.62 0.87 -2.56
CA LYS A 106 -1.95 -0.42 -2.53
C LYS A 106 -0.75 -0.46 -1.60
N VAL A 107 0.09 0.59 -1.61
CA VAL A 107 1.26 0.64 -0.73
C VAL A 107 0.85 0.77 0.73
N VAL A 108 -0.19 1.57 1.02
CA VAL A 108 -0.73 1.67 2.38
C VAL A 108 -1.35 0.35 2.82
N LEU A 109 -2.08 -0.35 1.95
CA LEU A 109 -2.62 -1.68 2.23
C LEU A 109 -1.49 -2.66 2.61
N ASP A 110 -0.42 -2.71 1.81
CA ASP A 110 0.76 -3.53 2.12
C ASP A 110 1.33 -3.19 3.52
N GLN A 111 1.34 -1.92 3.91
CA GLN A 111 1.79 -1.48 5.23
C GLN A 111 0.85 -1.93 6.36
N VAL A 112 -0.48 -1.84 6.16
CA VAL A 112 -1.47 -2.34 7.14
C VAL A 112 -1.32 -3.84 7.33
N ILE A 113 -1.11 -4.59 6.25
CA ILE A 113 -0.85 -6.04 6.30
C ILE A 113 0.42 -6.32 7.12
N LEU A 114 1.51 -5.57 6.87
CA LEU A 114 2.73 -5.74 7.66
C LEU A 114 2.52 -5.45 9.14
N PHE A 115 1.71 -4.44 9.50
CA PHE A 115 1.36 -4.20 10.91
C PHE A 115 0.60 -5.38 11.50
N TRP A 116 -0.40 -5.89 10.80
CA TRP A 116 -1.15 -7.07 11.23
C TRP A 116 -0.26 -8.30 11.41
N GLU A 117 0.56 -8.62 10.41
CA GLU A 117 1.46 -9.77 10.42
C GLU A 117 2.50 -9.68 11.55
N SER A 118 2.95 -8.47 11.88
CA SER A 118 3.92 -8.21 12.95
C SER A 118 3.35 -8.36 14.37
N LEU A 119 2.03 -8.37 14.54
CA LEU A 119 1.42 -8.59 15.85
C LEU A 119 1.65 -10.02 16.33
N ARG A 120 1.92 -10.16 17.64
CA ARG A 120 1.90 -11.46 18.31
C ARG A 120 0.47 -12.03 18.26
N ASP A 121 0.34 -13.34 18.26
CA ASP A 121 -0.96 -14.00 18.15
C ASP A 121 -1.90 -13.65 19.32
N GLU A 122 -1.34 -13.43 20.51
CA GLU A 122 -2.07 -12.93 21.69
C GLU A 122 -2.72 -11.56 21.43
N ASP A 123 -1.98 -10.66 20.77
CA ASP A 123 -2.45 -9.31 20.45
C ASP A 123 -3.48 -9.34 19.31
N LYS A 124 -3.32 -10.24 18.33
CA LYS A 124 -4.31 -10.50 17.27
C LYS A 124 -5.66 -10.97 17.83
N GLY A 125 -5.63 -11.74 18.92
CA GLY A 125 -6.83 -12.22 19.60
C GLY A 125 -7.73 -11.09 20.13
N ARG A 126 -7.18 -9.90 20.37
CA ARG A 126 -7.94 -8.71 20.82
C ARG A 126 -8.78 -8.06 19.73
N PHE A 127 -8.57 -8.45 18.47
CA PHE A 127 -9.28 -7.91 17.31
C PHE A 127 -10.21 -8.93 16.65
N ARG A 128 -10.25 -10.17 17.15
CA ARG A 128 -11.14 -11.24 16.66
C ARG A 128 -12.51 -11.19 17.32
#